data_AF-A0A2X4TX74-F1
#
_entry.id   AF-A0A2X4TX74-F1
#
_cell.length_a   1.000
_cell.length_b   1.000
_cell.length_c   1.000
_cell.angle_alpha   90.00
_cell.angle_beta   90.00
_cell.angle_gamma   90.00
#
_symmetry.space_group_name_H-M   'P 1'
#
loop_
_entity.id
_entity.type
_entity.pdbx_description
1 polymer ?
#
loop_
_entity_poly.entity_id
_entity_poly.type
_entity_poly.pdbx_seq_one_letter_code
_entity_poly.pdbx_strand_id
1 'polypeptide(L)'
;MCVLVQIETREAVKNLDAILQVEGVDGVFIGPADLSADMGFAGNPQHPEVQRTIDDAIARIRAAGKAPGILMANPQLAQHYLASGALFVAVGVDTTLLARAAESLASRFKQICRRRNRHPRAFIRPYPLIDRQRRSRNSGAQPMLPDTTLSEPP
;
A
#
# COMPACT_ATOMS: atom_id res chain seq x y z
N MET A 1 0.91 24.89 22.84
CA MET A 1 2.07 24.14 22.29
C MET A 1 2.01 22.75 22.89
N CYS A 2 2.37 21.70 22.14
CA CYS A 2 2.33 20.30 22.61
C CYS A 2 3.69 19.65 22.31
N VAL A 3 4.26 18.91 23.28
CA VAL A 3 5.53 18.18 23.14
C VAL A 3 5.30 16.69 23.38
N LEU A 4 5.60 15.90 22.36
CA LEU A 4 5.57 14.44 22.41
C LEU A 4 7.00 13.92 22.26
N VAL A 5 7.42 13.02 23.14
CA VAL A 5 8.75 12.40 23.08
C VAL A 5 8.64 10.95 22.64
N GLN A 6 9.64 10.44 21.91
CA GLN A 6 9.63 9.06 21.43
C GLN A 6 10.47 8.16 22.33
N ILE A 7 9.94 6.97 22.66
CA ILE A 7 10.70 5.88 23.28
C ILE A 7 10.78 4.70 22.31
N GLU A 8 12.01 4.23 22.08
CA GLU A 8 12.31 3.24 21.05
C GLU A 8 13.45 2.28 21.43
N THR A 9 13.90 2.33 22.68
CA THR A 9 14.96 1.46 23.20
C THR A 9 14.59 0.92 24.58
N ARG A 10 15.19 -0.19 24.98
CA ARG A 10 15.09 -0.77 26.33
C ARG A 10 15.54 0.23 27.39
N GLU A 11 16.54 1.06 27.10
CA GLU A 11 17.00 2.10 28.02
C GLU A 11 15.93 3.18 28.21
N ALA A 12 15.30 3.65 27.13
CA ALA A 12 14.21 4.62 27.23
C ALA A 12 13.01 4.06 28.02
N VAL A 13 12.65 2.78 27.82
CA VAL A 13 11.59 2.10 28.58
C VAL A 13 11.95 2.00 30.08
N LYS A 14 13.20 1.70 30.42
CA LYS A 14 13.69 1.67 31.81
C LYS A 14 13.57 3.04 32.46
N ASN A 15 13.91 4.10 31.72
CA ASN A 15 13.87 5.48 32.19
C ASN A 15 12.49 6.17 32.05
N LEU A 16 11.47 5.44 31.62
CA LEU A 16 10.15 6.00 31.28
C LEU A 16 9.55 6.81 32.43
N ASP A 17 9.61 6.34 33.68
CA ASP A 17 9.03 7.10 34.80
C ASP A 17 9.72 8.44 35.00
N ALA A 18 11.05 8.51 34.85
CA ALA A 18 11.79 9.76 34.93
C ALA A 18 11.42 10.71 33.77
N ILE A 19 11.27 10.18 32.56
CA ILE A 19 10.82 10.94 31.37
C ILE A 19 9.42 11.53 31.63
N LEU A 20 8.51 10.76 32.23
CA LEU A 20 7.14 11.19 32.50
C LEU A 20 7.05 12.35 33.50
N GLN A 21 8.03 12.48 34.41
CA GLN A 21 8.13 13.58 35.37
C GLN A 21 8.67 14.88 34.78
N VAL A 22 9.20 14.87 33.55
CA VAL A 22 9.73 16.09 32.92
C VAL A 22 8.60 17.07 32.63
N GLU A 23 8.74 18.29 33.13
CA GLU A 23 7.82 19.39 32.87
C GLU A 23 7.79 19.71 31.37
N GLY A 24 6.58 19.92 30.83
CA GLY A 24 6.37 20.22 29.43
C GLY A 24 6.27 19.01 28.50
N VAL A 25 6.52 17.77 28.97
CA VAL A 25 6.20 16.56 28.19
C VAL A 25 4.71 16.27 28.32
N ASP A 26 3.97 16.36 27.22
CA ASP A 26 2.52 16.11 27.18
C ASP A 26 2.17 14.64 26.91
N GLY A 27 3.07 13.94 26.21
CA GLY A 27 2.85 12.56 25.83
C GLY A 27 4.11 11.85 25.37
N VAL A 28 3.98 10.53 25.25
CA VAL A 28 5.06 9.63 24.86
C VAL A 28 4.59 8.77 23.70
N PHE A 29 5.36 8.77 22.62
CA PHE A 29 5.15 7.94 21.46
C PHE A 29 6.08 6.72 21.51
N ILE A 30 5.53 5.53 21.30
CA ILE A 30 6.28 4.28 21.31
C ILE A 30 6.55 3.86 19.86
N GLY A 31 7.81 3.64 19.50
CA GLY A 31 8.23 3.17 18.18
C GLY A 31 8.45 1.64 18.15
N PRO A 32 7.48 0.82 17.69
CA PRO A 32 7.56 -0.64 17.86
C PRO A 32 8.65 -1.29 17.01
N ALA A 33 8.92 -0.74 15.82
CA ALA A 33 9.94 -1.27 14.90
C ALA A 33 11.34 -1.16 15.52
N ASP A 34 11.71 0.04 15.94
CA ASP A 34 13.00 0.33 16.57
C ASP A 34 13.12 -0.34 17.94
N LEU A 35 12.05 -0.32 18.75
CA LEU A 35 12.03 -1.04 20.03
C LEU A 35 12.23 -2.54 19.83
N SER A 36 11.58 -3.15 18.84
CA SER A 36 11.79 -4.57 18.54
C SER A 36 13.22 -4.86 18.12
N ALA A 37 13.85 -3.97 17.35
CA ALA A 37 15.24 -4.12 16.94
C ALA A 37 16.20 -4.03 18.13
N ASP A 38 16.05 -3.04 19.01
CA ASP A 38 16.89 -2.94 20.21
C ASP A 38 16.67 -4.14 21.16
N MET A 39 15.44 -4.66 21.26
CA MET A 39 15.14 -5.85 22.05
C MET A 39 15.68 -7.17 21.46
N GLY A 40 16.29 -7.15 20.26
CA GLY A 40 16.83 -8.33 19.60
C GLY A 40 15.84 -9.05 18.68
N PHE A 41 14.70 -8.45 18.39
CA PHE A 41 13.61 -8.95 17.54
C PHE A 41 13.45 -8.11 16.26
N ALA A 42 14.56 -7.71 15.64
CA ALA A 42 14.54 -6.85 14.46
C ALA A 42 13.56 -7.32 13.38
N GLY A 43 12.67 -6.42 12.95
CA GLY A 43 11.62 -6.71 11.97
C GLY A 43 10.40 -7.46 12.52
N ASN A 44 10.36 -7.75 13.82
CA ASN A 44 9.24 -8.43 14.48
C ASN A 44 8.68 -7.63 15.68
N PRO A 45 7.97 -6.51 15.42
CA PRO A 45 7.29 -5.73 16.47
C PRO A 45 6.13 -6.50 17.12
N GLN A 46 5.72 -7.63 16.56
CA GLN A 46 4.66 -8.48 17.12
C GLN A 46 5.20 -9.55 18.07
N HIS A 47 6.51 -9.57 18.34
CA HIS A 47 7.07 -10.51 19.31
C HIS A 47 6.39 -10.35 20.68
N PRO A 48 6.00 -11.44 21.38
CA PRO A 48 5.23 -11.34 22.63
C PRO A 48 5.90 -10.48 23.71
N GLU A 49 7.23 -10.49 23.78
CA GLU A 49 7.97 -9.65 24.72
C GLU A 49 7.85 -8.16 24.37
N VAL A 50 7.96 -7.81 23.08
CA VAL A 50 7.80 -6.43 22.59
C VAL A 50 6.38 -5.95 22.87
N GLN A 51 5.37 -6.77 22.60
CA GLN A 51 3.97 -6.40 22.88
C GLN A 51 3.73 -6.17 24.37
N ARG A 52 4.26 -7.03 25.25
CA ARG A 52 4.16 -6.83 26.71
C ARG A 52 4.84 -5.55 27.17
N THR A 53 6.00 -5.23 26.61
CA THR A 53 6.71 -3.97 26.90
C THR A 53 5.91 -2.76 26.44
N ILE A 54 5.26 -2.83 25.27
CA ILE A 54 4.39 -1.76 24.78
C ILE A 54 3.17 -1.58 25.69
N ASP A 55 2.50 -2.66 26.08
CA ASP A 55 1.33 -2.61 26.96
C ASP A 55 1.67 -2.02 28.34
N ASP A 56 2.82 -2.42 28.93
CA ASP A 56 3.33 -1.83 30.18
C ASP A 56 3.61 -0.33 30.02
N ALA A 57 4.28 0.06 28.94
CA ALA A 57 4.58 1.46 28.68
C ALA A 57 3.29 2.29 28.54
N ILE A 58 2.29 1.81 27.78
CA ILE A 58 0.98 2.48 27.63
C ILE A 58 0.34 2.66 29.00
N ALA A 59 0.30 1.62 29.84
CA ALA A 59 -0.29 1.68 31.17
C ALA A 59 0.41 2.73 32.06
N ARG A 60 1.75 2.75 32.08
CA ARG A 60 2.55 3.71 32.85
C ARG A 60 2.36 5.16 32.39
N ILE A 61 2.38 5.38 31.08
CA ILE A 61 2.15 6.71 30.48
C ILE A 61 0.76 7.23 30.87
N ARG A 62 -0.27 6.36 30.79
CA ARG A 62 -1.63 6.71 31.22
C ARG A 62 -1.74 7.01 32.69
N ALA A 63 -1.12 6.19 33.54
CA ALA A 63 -1.13 6.38 34.98
C ALA A 63 -0.47 7.71 35.39
N ALA A 64 0.52 8.18 34.64
CA ALA A 64 1.15 9.48 34.83
C ALA A 64 0.33 10.67 34.27
N GLY A 65 -0.87 10.43 33.75
CA GLY A 65 -1.73 11.46 33.16
C GLY A 65 -1.23 12.03 31.84
N LYS A 66 -0.27 11.36 31.18
CA LYS A 66 0.27 11.76 29.89
C LYS A 66 -0.38 10.95 28.75
N ALA A 67 -0.29 11.45 27.53
CA ALA A 67 -0.87 10.77 26.38
C ALA A 67 0.09 9.68 25.85
N PRO A 68 -0.31 8.40 25.75
CA PRO A 68 0.46 7.39 25.03
C PRO A 68 0.05 7.36 23.56
N GLY A 69 1.03 7.20 22.68
CA GLY A 69 0.80 6.98 21.27
C GLY A 69 1.74 5.98 20.64
N ILE A 70 1.38 5.50 19.46
CA ILE A 70 2.07 4.40 18.78
C ILE A 70 1.72 4.39 17.29
N LEU A 71 2.65 3.92 16.44
CA LEU A 71 2.35 3.54 15.06
C LEU A 71 2.08 2.04 14.99
N MET A 72 0.85 1.68 14.63
CA MET A 72 0.45 0.28 14.45
C MET A 72 -0.45 0.14 13.23
N ALA A 73 0.12 -0.36 12.12
CA ALA A 73 -0.60 -0.57 10.87
C ALA A 73 -1.48 -1.84 10.87
N ASN A 74 -1.29 -2.74 11.84
CA ASN A 74 -2.18 -3.89 12.02
C ASN A 74 -3.47 -3.43 12.74
N PRO A 75 -4.66 -3.56 12.13
CA PRO A 75 -5.90 -3.05 12.72
C PRO A 75 -6.26 -3.68 14.07
N GLN A 76 -6.01 -4.99 14.24
CA GLN A 76 -6.34 -5.70 15.48
C GLN A 76 -5.46 -5.21 16.63
N LEU A 77 -4.16 -5.03 16.40
CA LEU A 77 -3.25 -4.48 17.40
C LEU A 77 -3.51 -3.00 17.68
N ALA A 78 -3.86 -2.21 16.65
CA ALA A 78 -4.26 -0.83 16.86
C ALA A 78 -5.50 -0.72 17.77
N GLN A 79 -6.51 -1.57 17.55
CA GLN A 79 -7.69 -1.67 18.42
C GLN A 79 -7.33 -2.11 19.84
N HIS A 80 -6.44 -3.11 19.97
CA HIS A 80 -5.91 -3.54 21.27
C HIS A 80 -5.27 -2.37 22.02
N TYR A 81 -4.37 -1.61 21.41
CA TYR A 81 -3.71 -0.50 22.09
C TYR A 81 -4.65 0.64 22.45
N LEU A 82 -5.65 0.93 21.61
CA LEU A 82 -6.72 1.88 21.96
C LEU A 82 -7.49 1.40 23.19
N ALA A 83 -7.84 0.12 23.26
CA ALA A 83 -8.51 -0.48 24.41
C ALA A 83 -7.62 -0.48 25.67
N SER A 84 -6.31 -0.65 25.52
CA SER A 84 -5.31 -0.57 26.58
C SER A 84 -5.03 0.87 27.05
N GLY A 85 -5.56 1.89 26.35
CA GLY A 85 -5.52 3.29 26.77
C GLY A 85 -4.67 4.22 25.92
N ALA A 86 -4.10 3.78 24.79
CA ALA A 86 -3.45 4.70 23.85
C ALA A 86 -4.43 5.78 23.36
N LEU A 87 -3.96 7.02 23.25
CA LEU A 87 -4.78 8.18 22.87
C LEU A 87 -4.53 8.66 21.45
N PHE A 88 -3.35 8.43 20.89
CA PHE A 88 -3.02 8.84 19.52
C PHE A 88 -2.29 7.71 18.80
N VAL A 89 -3.03 7.02 17.93
CA VAL A 89 -2.53 5.84 17.20
C VAL A 89 -2.44 6.18 15.72
N ALA A 90 -1.22 6.17 15.18
CA ALA A 90 -1.02 6.21 13.74
C ALA A 90 -1.32 4.82 13.18
N VAL A 91 -2.27 4.72 12.25
CA VAL A 91 -2.78 3.44 11.72
C VAL A 91 -2.24 3.08 10.34
N GLY A 92 -1.32 3.88 9.81
CA GLY A 92 -0.72 3.66 8.50
C GLY A 92 0.27 4.75 8.12
N VAL A 93 0.99 4.50 7.03
CA VAL A 93 1.91 5.44 6.39
C VAL A 93 1.44 5.62 4.95
N ASP A 94 1.29 6.87 4.52
CA ASP A 94 0.80 7.26 3.20
C ASP A 94 1.57 6.59 2.05
N THR A 95 2.89 6.59 2.10
CA THR A 95 3.76 5.94 1.11
C THR A 95 3.52 4.44 1.04
N THR A 96 3.31 3.78 2.17
CA THR A 96 2.99 2.35 2.21
C THR A 96 1.60 2.08 1.66
N LEU A 97 0.59 2.89 2.02
CA LEU A 97 -0.77 2.76 1.50
C LEU A 97 -0.80 2.95 -0.02
N LEU A 98 -0.12 3.97 -0.53
CA LEU A 98 -0.01 4.24 -1.96
C LEU A 98 0.68 3.10 -2.71
N ALA A 99 1.84 2.64 -2.21
CA ALA A 99 2.57 1.53 -2.81
C ALA A 99 1.71 0.26 -2.87
N ARG A 100 1.06 -0.11 -1.77
CA ARG A 100 0.20 -1.30 -1.69
C ARG A 100 -1.00 -1.21 -2.64
N ALA A 101 -1.64 -0.04 -2.73
CA ALA A 101 -2.76 0.18 -3.64
C ALA A 101 -2.32 0.05 -5.11
N ALA A 102 -1.19 0.66 -5.48
CA ALA A 102 -0.62 0.61 -6.82
C ALA A 102 -0.21 -0.83 -7.21
N GLU A 103 0.49 -1.54 -6.33
CA GLU A 103 0.87 -2.95 -6.51
C GLU A 103 -0.34 -3.86 -6.72
N SER A 104 -1.38 -3.66 -5.90
CA SER A 104 -2.63 -4.42 -5.98
C SER A 104 -3.35 -4.19 -7.31
N LEU A 105 -3.47 -2.92 -7.74
CA LEU A 105 -4.07 -2.56 -9.02
C LEU A 105 -3.30 -3.19 -10.18
N ALA A 106 -1.97 -3.02 -10.21
CA ALA A 106 -1.13 -3.59 -11.26
C ALA A 106 -1.21 -5.13 -11.31
N SER A 107 -1.25 -5.79 -10.15
CA SER A 107 -1.33 -7.25 -10.05
C SER A 107 -2.64 -7.80 -10.61
N ARG A 108 -3.77 -7.14 -10.35
CA ARG A 108 -5.09 -7.54 -10.88
C ARG A 108 -5.09 -7.59 -12.40
N PHE A 109 -4.55 -6.56 -13.06
CA PHE A 109 -4.52 -6.50 -14.52
C PHE A 109 -3.42 -7.36 -15.15
N LYS A 110 -2.27 -7.55 -14.49
CA LYS A 110 -1.23 -8.50 -14.95
C LYS A 110 -1.76 -9.94 -15.03
N GLN A 111 -2.61 -10.36 -14.10
CA GLN A 111 -3.20 -11.71 -14.12
C GLN A 111 -4.15 -11.92 -15.30
N ILE A 112 -4.95 -10.91 -15.65
CA ILE A 112 -5.84 -10.95 -16.81
C ILE A 112 -5.03 -11.11 -18.11
N CYS A 113 -3.99 -10.30 -18.30
CA CYS A 113 -3.12 -10.38 -19.47
C CYS A 113 -2.40 -11.75 -19.57
N ARG A 114 -1.94 -12.31 -18.43
CA ARG A 114 -1.31 -13.64 -18.40
C ARG A 114 -2.27 -14.78 -18.77
N ARG A 115 -3.55 -14.71 -18.39
CA ARG A 115 -4.57 -15.71 -18.79
C ARG A 115 -4.85 -15.67 -20.30
N ARG A 116 -4.90 -14.47 -20.89
CA ARG A 116 -5.12 -14.27 -22.33
C ARG A 116 -3.98 -14.84 -23.18
N ASN A 117 -2.75 -14.81 -22.67
CA ASN A 117 -1.56 -15.39 -23.34
C ASN A 117 -1.39 -16.91 -23.14
N ARG A 118 -2.25 -17.59 -22.37
CA ARG A 118 -2.20 -19.05 -22.15
C ARG A 118 -3.10 -19.87 -23.08
N HIS A 119 -3.92 -19.23 -23.92
CA HIS A 119 -4.54 -19.95 -25.03
C HIS A 119 -3.52 -20.08 -26.16
N PRO A 120 -3.26 -21.28 -26.70
CA PRO A 120 -2.48 -21.41 -27.92
C PRO A 120 -3.15 -20.51 -28.94
N ARG A 121 -2.38 -19.60 -29.53
CA ARG A 121 -2.85 -18.67 -30.56
C ARG A 121 -3.76 -19.47 -31.50
N ALA A 122 -5.05 -19.17 -31.51
CA ALA A 122 -5.93 -19.68 -32.55
C ALA A 122 -5.20 -19.36 -33.85
N PHE A 123 -4.77 -20.41 -34.54
CA PHE A 123 -4.01 -20.36 -35.76
C PHE A 123 -4.77 -19.45 -36.70
N ILE A 124 -4.30 -18.20 -36.84
CA ILE A 124 -4.86 -17.25 -37.79
C ILE A 124 -4.58 -17.90 -39.13
N ARG A 125 -5.58 -18.60 -39.69
CA ARG A 125 -5.50 -19.08 -41.06
C ARG A 125 -5.33 -17.83 -41.92
N PRO A 126 -4.25 -17.71 -42.70
CA PRO A 126 -4.13 -16.60 -43.62
C PRO A 126 -5.35 -16.60 -44.53
N TYR A 127 -5.96 -15.43 -44.65
CA TYR A 127 -7.02 -15.15 -45.62
C TYR A 127 -6.55 -15.65 -47.00
N PRO A 128 -7.36 -16.37 -47.78
CA PRO A 128 -6.94 -16.76 -49.12
C PRO A 128 -6.71 -15.47 -49.93
N LEU A 129 -5.44 -15.23 -50.29
CA LEU A 129 -5.09 -14.23 -51.28
C LEU A 129 -5.82 -14.61 -52.57
N ILE A 130 -6.83 -13.82 -52.92
CA ILE A 130 -7.45 -13.88 -54.24
C ILE A 130 -6.36 -13.55 -55.24
N ASP A 131 -5.92 -14.56 -55.98
CA ASP A 131 -4.90 -14.46 -57.02
C ASP A 131 -5.46 -13.62 -58.19
N ARG A 132 -5.29 -12.30 -58.10
CA ARG A 132 -5.84 -11.31 -59.05
C ARG A 132 -4.91 -11.07 -60.25
N GLN A 133 -4.13 -12.07 -60.67
CA GLN A 133 -3.30 -11.99 -61.87
C GLN A 133 -3.42 -13.22 -62.79
N ARG A 134 -4.63 -13.49 -63.29
CA ARG A 134 -4.84 -14.16 -64.58
C ARG A 134 -6.18 -13.75 -65.18
N ARG A 135 -6.26 -12.51 -65.68
CA ARG A 135 -7.22 -12.05 -66.70
C ARG A 135 -6.83 -10.65 -67.17
N SER A 136 -5.74 -10.55 -67.92
CA SER A 136 -5.48 -9.42 -68.81
C SER A 136 -5.39 -9.94 -70.26
N ARG A 137 -6.56 -10.28 -70.83
CA ARG A 137 -6.83 -10.14 -72.27
C ARG A 137 -8.29 -9.72 -72.41
N ASN A 138 -8.51 -8.73 -73.27
CA ASN A 138 -9.71 -7.95 -73.56
C ASN A 138 -10.03 -6.83 -72.55
N SER A 139 -9.61 -5.58 -72.77
CA SER A 139 -9.90 -4.60 -73.84
C SER A 139 -10.99 -3.62 -73.40
N GLY A 140 -10.61 -2.34 -73.30
CA GLY A 140 -11.52 -1.21 -73.55
C GLY A 140 -12.03 -0.43 -72.33
N ALA A 141 -11.73 0.88 -72.37
CA ALA A 141 -12.41 2.00 -71.72
C ALA A 141 -11.96 2.45 -70.30
N GLN A 142 -11.89 3.78 -70.19
CA GLN A 142 -11.18 4.66 -69.24
C GLN A 142 -11.84 4.83 -67.86
N PRO A 143 -11.12 5.40 -66.86
CA PRO A 143 -11.64 5.68 -65.53
C PRO A 143 -12.31 7.07 -65.46
N MET A 144 -13.38 7.18 -64.67
CA MET A 144 -13.93 8.45 -64.18
C MET A 144 -14.11 8.33 -62.66
N LEU A 145 -13.42 9.20 -61.91
CA LEU A 145 -13.71 9.57 -60.53
C LEU A 145 -14.06 11.07 -60.55
N PRO A 146 -14.55 11.68 -59.46
CA PRO A 146 -15.33 11.17 -58.31
C PRO A 146 -16.62 11.99 -58.15
N ASP A 147 -17.48 11.70 -57.17
CA ASP A 147 -18.10 12.84 -56.48
C ASP A 147 -18.47 12.56 -55.02
N THR A 148 -18.01 13.47 -54.19
CA THR A 148 -18.27 13.65 -52.77
C THR A 148 -19.70 14.11 -52.56
N THR A 149 -20.45 13.50 -51.64
CA THR A 149 -21.45 14.24 -50.86
C THR A 149 -21.72 13.60 -49.50
N LEU A 150 -21.59 14.46 -48.50
CA LEU A 150 -21.91 14.32 -47.08
C LEU A 150 -23.37 13.93 -46.82
N SER A 151 -23.62 13.13 -45.78
CA SER A 151 -24.65 13.42 -44.76
C SER A 151 -24.69 12.37 -43.63
N GLU A 152 -24.47 12.83 -42.40
CA GLU A 152 -25.08 12.32 -41.15
C GLU A 152 -26.19 13.31 -40.74
N PRO A 153 -27.03 13.07 -39.71
CA PRO A 153 -27.72 11.87 -39.23
C PRO A 153 -29.24 12.16 -39.11
N PRO A 154 -30.04 11.37 -38.36
CA PRO A 154 -30.24 11.66 -36.93
C PRO A 154 -29.99 10.48 -35.97
#